data_AF-A0A0R1R7X6-F1
#
_entry.id   AF-A0A0R1R7X6-F1
#
_cell.length_a   1.000
_cell.length_b   1.000
_cell.length_c   1.000
_cell.angle_alpha   90.00
_cell.angle_beta   90.00
_cell.angle_gamma   90.00
#
_symmetry.space_group_name_H-M   'P 1'
#
loop_
_entity.id
_entity.type
_entity.pdbx_description
1 polymer ?
#
loop_
_entity_poly.entity_id
_entity_poly.type
_entity_poly.pdbx_seq_one_letter_code
_entity_poly.pdbx_strand_id
1 'polypeptide(L)'
;MDKQKVDPTTLPDVYRRIYDLLGEDKLLLLWDAFKGEEINFPIHLNDRDKVKPKIIESYNGSNLDALAKQYGFTKRWARQVIKLAKNNS
;
A
#
# COMPACT_ATOMS: atom_id res chain seq x y z
N MET A 1 7.27 -31.13 1.62
CA MET A 1 8.31 -30.17 2.05
C MET A 1 8.11 -29.98 3.55
N ASP A 2 9.09 -30.37 4.34
CA ASP A 2 9.05 -30.15 5.79
C ASP A 2 8.94 -28.65 6.04
N LYS A 3 7.95 -28.25 6.84
CA LYS A 3 7.77 -26.85 7.23
C LYS A 3 8.98 -26.46 8.07
N GLN A 4 9.81 -25.58 7.55
CA GLN A 4 10.89 -24.96 8.32
C GLN A 4 10.26 -24.25 9.51
N LYS A 5 10.54 -24.74 10.72
CA LYS A 5 10.04 -24.12 11.94
C LYS A 5 10.96 -22.97 12.33
N VAL A 6 10.38 -21.79 12.56
CA VAL A 6 11.13 -20.59 12.95
C VAL A 6 11.20 -20.46 14.47
N ASP A 7 12.39 -20.20 15.01
CA ASP A 7 12.56 -19.73 16.39
C ASP A 7 12.46 -18.20 16.41
N PRO A 8 11.42 -17.59 17.01
CA PRO A 8 11.25 -16.15 16.99
C PRO A 8 12.33 -15.41 17.77
N THR A 9 13.04 -16.05 18.70
CA THR A 9 14.08 -15.41 19.53
C THR A 9 15.37 -15.16 18.77
N THR A 10 15.57 -15.84 17.65
CA THR A 10 16.75 -15.70 16.79
C THR A 10 16.50 -14.79 15.58
N LEU A 11 15.28 -14.26 15.43
CA LEU A 11 14.91 -13.42 14.29
C LEU A 11 15.51 -12.02 14.44
N PRO A 12 16.04 -11.43 13.35
CA PRO A 12 16.27 -10.00 13.27
C PRO A 12 15.00 -9.22 13.62
N ASP A 13 15.14 -8.05 14.24
CA ASP A 13 14.01 -7.27 14.79
C ASP A 13 12.88 -7.01 13.78
N VAL A 14 13.22 -6.74 12.51
CA VAL A 14 12.23 -6.54 11.44
C VAL A 14 11.40 -7.80 11.22
N TYR A 15 12.03 -8.97 11.15
CA TYR A 15 11.34 -10.24 10.99
C TYR A 15 10.61 -10.66 12.26
N ARG A 16 11.14 -10.33 13.45
CA ARG A 16 10.43 -10.56 14.70
C ARG A 16 9.13 -9.76 14.76
N ARG A 17 9.18 -8.48 14.37
CA ARG A 17 7.99 -7.62 14.29
C ARG A 17 6.97 -8.17 13.29
N ILE A 18 7.42 -8.67 12.13
CA ILE A 18 6.54 -9.30 11.15
C ILE A 18 5.94 -10.60 11.72
N TYR A 19 6.73 -11.44 12.39
CA TYR A 19 6.27 -12.67 13.03
C TYR A 19 5.19 -12.38 14.09
N ASP A 20 5.43 -11.42 14.98
CA ASP A 20 4.48 -11.07 16.05
C ASP A 20 3.17 -10.49 15.48
N LEU A 21 3.23 -9.81 14.33
CA LEU A 21 2.06 -9.23 13.66
C LEU A 21 1.27 -10.23 12.80
N LEU A 22 1.96 -11.11 12.06
CA LEU A 22 1.37 -11.89 10.96
C LEU A 22 1.54 -13.40 11.11
N GLY A 23 2.33 -13.85 12.08
CA GLY A 23 2.67 -15.25 12.30
C GLY A 23 3.72 -15.81 11.34
N GLU A 24 4.13 -17.05 11.62
CA GLU A 24 5.23 -17.74 10.93
C GLU A 24 5.00 -17.91 9.42
N ASP A 25 3.82 -18.40 9.01
CA ASP A 25 3.51 -18.67 7.60
C ASP A 25 3.65 -17.40 6.73
N LYS A 26 3.23 -16.24 7.25
CA LYS A 26 3.31 -14.97 6.52
C LYS A 26 4.71 -14.37 6.54
N LEU A 27 5.46 -14.55 7.63
CA LEU A 27 6.88 -14.21 7.66
C LEU A 27 7.65 -14.97 6.58
N LEU A 28 7.48 -16.29 6.51
CA LEU A 28 8.19 -17.13 5.55
C LEU A 28 7.83 -16.78 4.10
N LEU A 29 6.56 -16.47 3.82
CA LEU A 29 6.13 -15.99 2.50
C LEU A 29 6.81 -14.66 2.12
N LEU A 30 6.87 -13.70 3.05
CA LEU A 30 7.48 -12.39 2.81
C LEU A 30 8.99 -12.51 2.64
N TRP A 31 9.66 -13.28 3.50
CA TRP A 31 11.09 -13.55 3.38
C TRP A 31 11.41 -14.22 2.05
N ASP A 32 10.68 -15.26 1.64
CA ASP A 32 10.95 -15.94 0.38
C ASP A 32 10.77 -15.03 -0.84
N ALA A 33 9.75 -14.17 -0.81
CA ALA A 33 9.46 -13.24 -1.90
C ALA A 33 10.49 -12.11 -2.05
N PHE A 34 11.16 -11.69 -0.97
CA PHE A 34 11.93 -10.44 -0.94
C PHE A 34 13.36 -10.57 -0.40
N LYS A 35 13.80 -11.76 0.02
CA LYS A 35 15.16 -11.96 0.55
C LYS A 35 16.22 -11.51 -0.46
N GLY A 36 17.14 -10.67 0.00
CA GLY A 36 18.22 -10.10 -0.83
C GLY A 36 17.88 -8.76 -1.48
N GLU A 37 16.63 -8.30 -1.38
CA GLU A 37 16.23 -6.96 -1.84
C GLU A 37 16.28 -5.93 -0.71
N GLU A 38 16.65 -4.69 -1.03
CA GLU A 38 16.48 -3.56 -0.12
C GLU A 38 15.11 -2.92 -0.38
N ILE A 39 14.20 -3.04 0.60
CA ILE A 39 12.83 -2.55 0.48
C ILE A 39 12.60 -1.39 1.44
N ASN A 40 12.18 -0.26 0.89
CA ASN A 40 11.68 0.87 1.65
C ASN A 40 10.15 0.90 1.58
N PHE A 41 9.49 0.66 2.71
CA PHE A 41 8.03 0.69 2.78
C PHE A 41 7.52 2.14 2.69
N PRO A 42 6.70 2.48 1.68
CA PRO A 42 6.17 3.83 1.56
C PRO A 42 5.23 4.16 2.72
N ILE A 43 5.30 5.40 3.20
CA ILE A 43 4.41 5.93 4.26
C ILE A 43 2.95 5.92 3.82
N HIS A 44 2.70 6.16 2.52
CA HIS A 44 1.37 6.13 1.95
C HIS A 44 1.10 4.79 1.28
N LEU A 45 -0.04 4.18 1.63
CA LEU A 45 -0.46 2.91 1.06
C LEU A 45 -0.72 2.98 -0.44
N ASN A 46 -1.33 4.08 -0.89
CA ASN A 46 -1.69 4.24 -2.30
C ASN A 46 -0.72 5.18 -3.01
N ASP A 47 -0.26 4.76 -4.17
CA ASP A 47 0.57 5.56 -5.06
C ASP A 47 -0.26 6.68 -5.73
N ARG A 48 0.29 7.89 -5.73
CA ARG A 48 -0.39 9.09 -6.23
C ARG A 48 -0.70 8.99 -7.72
N ASP A 49 0.23 8.48 -8.52
CA ASP A 49 0.10 8.44 -9.97
C ASP A 49 -0.81 7.31 -10.42
N LYS A 50 -0.82 6.19 -9.69
CA LYS A 50 -1.78 5.09 -9.90
C LYS A 50 -3.21 5.45 -9.48
N VAL A 51 -3.39 6.36 -8.51
CA VAL A 51 -4.73 6.77 -8.04
C VAL A 51 -5.37 7.85 -8.90
N LYS A 52 -4.59 8.77 -9.49
CA LYS A 52 -5.10 9.82 -10.38
C LYS A 52 -6.11 9.32 -11.43
N PRO A 53 -5.78 8.34 -12.29
CA PRO A 53 -6.72 7.87 -13.32
C PRO A 53 -7.98 7.25 -12.70
N LYS A 54 -7.85 6.51 -11.59
CA LYS A 54 -9.00 5.92 -10.90
C LYS A 54 -9.98 6.98 -10.39
N ILE A 55 -9.47 8.09 -9.87
CA ILE A 55 -10.32 9.22 -9.44
C ILE A 55 -11.04 9.84 -10.63
N ILE A 56 -10.35 10.06 -11.76
CA ILE A 56 -10.93 10.67 -12.95
C ILE A 56 -12.05 9.78 -13.51
N GLU A 57 -11.79 8.48 -13.64
CA GLU A 57 -12.74 7.50 -14.18
C GLU A 57 -13.95 7.28 -13.28
N SER A 58 -13.74 7.21 -11.96
CA SER A 58 -14.80 6.87 -11.00
C SER A 58 -15.59 8.08 -10.49
N TYR A 59 -15.20 9.31 -10.85
CA TYR A 59 -15.85 10.51 -10.35
C TYR A 59 -17.20 10.75 -11.05
N ASN A 60 -18.28 10.76 -10.26
CA ASN A 60 -19.65 10.89 -10.77
C ASN A 60 -20.28 12.28 -10.57
N GLY A 61 -19.48 13.26 -10.13
CA GLY A 61 -19.96 14.62 -9.84
C GLY A 61 -20.24 14.90 -8.35
N SER A 62 -20.44 13.88 -7.51
CA SER A 62 -20.75 14.07 -6.08
C SER A 62 -19.94 13.20 -5.13
N ASN A 63 -19.28 12.14 -5.61
CA ASN A 63 -18.57 11.14 -4.79
C ASN A 63 -17.10 11.47 -4.45
N LEU A 64 -16.63 12.71 -4.69
CA LEU A 64 -15.20 13.03 -4.58
C LEU A 64 -14.61 12.79 -3.18
N ASP A 65 -15.41 13.02 -2.14
CA ASP A 65 -14.98 12.88 -0.75
C ASP A 65 -14.76 11.42 -0.38
N ALA A 66 -15.68 10.56 -0.85
CA ALA A 66 -15.57 9.12 -0.69
C ALA A 66 -14.34 8.57 -1.42
N LEU A 67 -14.11 9.01 -2.66
CA LEU A 67 -12.93 8.61 -3.45
C LEU A 67 -11.62 9.06 -2.78
N ALA A 68 -11.55 10.31 -2.32
CA ALA A 68 -10.37 10.82 -1.64
C ALA A 68 -10.06 10.00 -0.37
N LYS A 69 -11.09 9.74 0.45
CA LYS A 69 -10.95 8.93 1.67
C LYS A 69 -10.56 7.49 1.37
N GLN A 70 -11.18 6.85 0.37
CA GLN A 70 -10.88 5.48 -0.05
C GLN A 70 -9.40 5.30 -0.41
N TYR A 71 -8.83 6.28 -1.12
CA TYR A 71 -7.43 6.23 -1.53
C TYR A 71 -6.46 6.87 -0.53
N GLY A 72 -6.94 7.40 0.60
CA GLY A 72 -6.08 8.01 1.62
C GLY A 72 -5.52 9.39 1.24
N PHE A 73 -6.20 10.13 0.37
CA PHE A 73 -5.83 11.47 -0.04
C PHE A 73 -6.81 12.53 0.46
N THR A 74 -6.38 13.79 0.46
CA THR A 74 -7.26 14.90 0.85
C THR A 74 -8.25 15.25 -0.27
N LYS A 75 -9.44 15.73 0.12
CA LYS A 75 -10.45 16.27 -0.82
C LYS A 75 -9.87 17.39 -1.71
N ARG A 76 -8.98 18.23 -1.16
CA ARG A 76 -8.30 19.30 -1.91
C ARG A 76 -7.48 18.74 -3.06
N TRP A 77 -6.69 17.70 -2.79
CA TRP A 77 -5.88 17.04 -3.81
C TRP A 77 -6.74 16.39 -4.89
N ALA A 78 -7.78 15.63 -4.51
CA ALA A 78 -8.69 15.00 -5.46
C ALA A 78 -9.40 16.03 -6.37
N ARG A 79 -9.79 17.19 -5.82
CA ARG A 79 -10.31 18.32 -6.64
C ARG A 79 -9.32 18.83 -7.67
N GLN A 80 -8.03 18.93 -7.31
CA GLN A 80 -6.99 19.34 -8.25
C GLN A 80 -6.83 18.33 -9.39
N VAL A 81 -6.89 17.02 -9.08
CA VAL A 81 -6.85 15.96 -10.10
C VAL A 81 -7.98 16.13 -11.13
N ILE A 82 -9.23 16.29 -10.68
CA ILE A 82 -10.38 16.48 -11.57
C ILE A 82 -10.25 17.78 -12.38
N LYS A 83 -9.80 18.88 -11.76
CA LYS A 83 -9.61 20.16 -12.45
C LYS A 83 -8.56 20.06 -13.57
N LEU A 84 -7.42 19.42 -13.29
CA LEU A 84 -6.35 19.25 -14.28
C LEU A 84 -6.79 18.34 -15.43
N ALA A 85 -7.54 17.28 -15.15
CA ALA A 85 -8.07 16.39 -16.19
C ALA A 85 -9.00 17.13 -17.17
N LYS A 86 -9.91 17.98 -16.65
CA LYS A 86 -10.81 18.80 -17.46
C LYS A 86 -10.12 19.87 -18.31
N ASN A 87 -8.99 20.38 -17.85
CA ASN A 87 -8.23 21.40 -18.59
C ASN A 87 -7.38 20.81 -19.72
N ASN A 88 -7.13 19.51 -19.70
CA ASN A 88 -6.35 18.78 -20.70
C ASN A 88 -7.24 18.02 -21.71
N SER A 89 -8.56 18.20 -21.65
CA SER A 89 -9.57 17.65 -22.57
C SER A 89 -10.14 18.76 -23.43
#